data_AF-A0A2R5GFF4-F1
#
_entry.id   AF-A0A2R5GFF4-F1
#
_cell.length_a   1.000
_cell.length_b   1.000
_cell.length_c   1.000
_cell.angle_alpha   90.00
_cell.angle_beta   90.00
_cell.angle_gamma   90.00
#
_symmetry.space_group_name_H-M   'P 1'
#
loop_
_entity.id
_entity.type
_entity.pdbx_description
1 polymer ?
#
loop_
_entity_poly.entity_id
_entity_poly.type
_entity_poly.pdbx_seq_one_letter_code
_entity_poly.pdbx_strand_id
1 'polypeptide(L)'
;MDAERAARAARLLAKYKQRVAVVEATQFFISSCVVYSGRGYKNFLPPKALEAASVFDRENNYKNKANYVESKKLFAESVAPIMREHYRADWCVVESGTSGPTFYIPGVETGFTAVGVAGPPHPRTGKPVLAVRVIETSSTDRVTNMAAFTTTALDLLADTLEDFHASTL
;
A
#
# COMPACT_ATOMS: atom_id res chain seq x y z
N MET A 1 -5.18 18.80 -6.42
CA MET A 1 -5.39 17.52 -7.15
C MET A 1 -5.71 16.40 -6.17
N ASP A 2 -4.89 16.18 -5.14
CA ASP A 2 -5.11 15.09 -4.17
C ASP A 2 -6.41 15.23 -3.36
N ALA A 3 -6.84 16.47 -3.07
CA ALA A 3 -8.09 16.72 -2.37
C ALA A 3 -9.33 16.20 -3.12
N GLU A 4 -9.34 16.25 -4.45
CA GLU A 4 -10.47 15.76 -5.25
C GLU A 4 -10.49 14.23 -5.31
N ARG A 5 -9.32 13.60 -5.42
CA ARG A 5 -9.16 12.13 -5.34
C ARG A 5 -9.53 11.59 -3.96
N ALA A 6 -9.05 12.25 -2.90
CA ALA A 6 -9.44 11.93 -1.53
C ALA A 6 -10.95 12.10 -1.33
N ALA A 7 -11.56 13.15 -1.90
CA ALA A 7 -13.00 13.33 -1.86
C ALA A 7 -13.76 12.22 -2.62
N ARG A 8 -13.24 11.72 -3.76
CA ARG A 8 -13.82 10.57 -4.48
C ARG A 8 -13.87 9.33 -3.59
N ALA A 9 -12.73 8.92 -3.01
CA ALA A 9 -12.67 7.78 -2.11
C ALA A 9 -13.55 7.98 -0.85
N ALA A 10 -13.50 9.16 -0.23
CA ALA A 10 -14.30 9.49 0.95
C ALA A 10 -15.80 9.44 0.68
N ARG A 11 -16.27 9.94 -0.48
CA ARG A 11 -17.69 9.87 -0.87
C ARG A 11 -18.17 8.43 -0.98
N LEU A 12 -17.36 7.54 -1.57
CA LEU A 12 -17.68 6.12 -1.69
C LEU A 12 -17.75 5.46 -0.31
N LEU A 13 -16.73 5.63 0.53
CA LEU A 13 -16.70 5.08 1.88
C LEU A 13 -17.89 5.58 2.73
N ALA A 14 -18.23 6.87 2.65
CA ALA A 14 -19.36 7.45 3.36
C ALA A 14 -20.71 6.91 2.86
N LYS A 15 -20.91 6.83 1.53
CA LYS A 15 -22.13 6.29 0.91
C LYS A 15 -22.42 4.87 1.40
N TYR A 16 -21.39 4.03 1.51
CA TYR A 16 -21.52 2.62 1.90
C TYR A 16 -21.23 2.35 3.38
N LYS A 17 -20.98 3.40 4.18
CA LYS A 17 -20.68 3.31 5.63
C LYS A 17 -19.49 2.38 5.94
N GLN A 18 -18.45 2.42 5.10
CA GLN A 18 -17.27 1.57 5.18
C GLN A 18 -16.09 2.30 5.83
N ARG A 19 -15.26 1.57 6.58
CA ARG A 19 -14.04 2.06 7.24
C ARG A 19 -12.79 1.59 6.50
N VAL A 20 -11.76 2.42 6.47
CA VAL A 20 -10.46 2.10 5.84
C VAL A 20 -9.33 2.16 6.87
N ALA A 21 -8.42 1.18 6.82
CA ALA A 21 -7.14 1.21 7.51
C ALA A 21 -6.02 1.52 6.52
N VAL A 22 -4.97 2.23 6.94
CA VAL A 22 -3.83 2.59 6.08
C VAL A 22 -2.54 2.19 6.78
N VAL A 23 -1.61 1.58 6.04
CA VAL A 23 -0.33 1.09 6.55
C VAL A 23 0.77 1.47 5.56
N GLU A 24 1.77 2.26 5.97
CA GLU A 24 2.82 2.74 5.05
C GLU A 24 4.22 2.56 5.66
N ALA A 25 5.27 2.55 4.82
CA ALA A 25 6.64 2.25 5.26
C ALA A 25 7.71 3.26 4.78
N THR A 26 7.39 4.56 4.74
CA THR A 26 8.34 5.62 4.33
C THR A 26 8.82 6.51 5.50
N GLN A 27 9.94 7.24 5.29
CA GLN A 27 10.58 8.07 6.33
C GLN A 27 9.86 9.41 6.63
N PHE A 28 8.93 9.88 5.78
CA PHE A 28 8.24 11.17 5.92
C PHE A 28 6.76 11.02 5.48
N PHE A 29 5.86 11.88 5.98
CA PHE A 29 4.44 11.55 6.18
C PHE A 29 3.46 12.59 5.62
N ILE A 30 2.38 12.19 4.91
CA ILE A 30 1.32 13.12 4.48
C ILE A 30 -0.12 12.66 4.80
N SER A 31 -0.45 11.37 5.02
CA SER A 31 -1.72 11.02 5.70
C SER A 31 -1.87 9.57 6.22
N SER A 32 -2.31 9.48 7.48
CA SER A 32 -2.80 8.32 8.28
C SER A 32 -1.79 7.31 8.86
N CYS A 33 -2.00 7.01 10.15
CA CYS A 33 -1.15 6.35 11.14
C CYS A 33 -0.51 5.03 10.68
N VAL A 34 0.81 4.99 10.50
CA VAL A 34 1.81 4.25 11.31
C VAL A 34 3.21 4.58 10.73
N VAL A 35 4.10 5.13 11.55
CA VAL A 35 5.51 5.36 11.17
C VAL A 35 6.31 4.09 11.46
N TYR A 36 6.80 3.42 10.42
CA TYR A 36 7.74 2.32 10.56
C TYR A 36 9.18 2.78 10.35
N SER A 37 9.93 2.90 11.44
CA SER A 37 11.38 2.70 11.34
C SER A 37 11.65 1.20 11.14
N GLY A 38 12.78 0.85 10.53
CA GLY A 38 13.20 -0.56 10.39
C GLY A 38 13.26 -1.35 11.70
N ARG A 39 13.22 -0.67 12.87
CA ARG A 39 13.14 -1.27 14.21
C ARG A 39 11.72 -1.36 14.76
N GLY A 40 10.83 -0.45 14.41
CA GLY A 40 9.47 -0.36 14.97
C GLY A 40 8.44 -1.31 14.33
N TYR A 41 8.73 -1.85 13.14
CA TYR A 41 7.69 -2.53 12.35
C TYR A 41 7.10 -3.80 12.94
N LYS A 42 7.89 -4.50 13.75
CA LYS A 42 7.47 -5.70 14.46
C LYS A 42 6.46 -5.42 15.58
N ASN A 43 6.32 -4.17 16.00
CA ASN A 43 5.39 -3.80 17.07
C ASN A 43 3.96 -3.55 16.58
N PHE A 44 3.78 -3.31 15.28
CA PHE A 44 2.45 -3.00 14.74
C PHE A 44 2.01 -3.98 13.65
N LEU A 45 2.95 -4.63 12.95
CA LEU A 45 2.59 -5.76 12.07
C LEU A 45 2.54 -7.06 12.90
N PRO A 46 1.43 -7.80 12.86
CA PRO A 46 1.35 -9.09 13.52
C PRO A 46 2.36 -10.07 12.89
N PRO A 47 2.89 -11.06 13.64
CA PRO A 47 3.87 -12.02 13.12
C PRO A 47 3.46 -12.68 11.80
N LYS A 48 2.18 -13.01 11.62
CA LYS A 48 1.64 -13.57 10.37
C LYS A 48 1.83 -12.64 9.17
N ALA A 49 1.72 -11.32 9.34
CA ALA A 49 1.96 -10.36 8.26
C ALA A 49 3.44 -10.29 7.89
N LEU A 50 4.32 -10.34 8.90
CA LEU A 50 5.77 -10.34 8.72
C LEU A 50 6.24 -11.58 7.95
N GLU A 51 5.71 -12.74 8.33
CA GLU A 51 6.00 -14.03 7.70
C GLU A 51 5.47 -14.06 6.26
N ALA A 52 4.20 -13.72 6.03
CA ALA A 52 3.59 -13.74 4.71
C ALA A 52 4.30 -12.81 3.70
N ALA A 53 4.78 -11.65 4.18
CA ALA A 53 5.52 -10.69 3.37
C ALA A 53 7.03 -11.02 3.24
N SER A 54 7.50 -12.15 3.76
CA SER A 54 8.90 -12.60 3.67
C SER A 54 9.92 -11.54 4.10
N VAL A 55 9.58 -10.68 5.08
CA VAL A 55 10.39 -9.49 5.44
C VAL A 55 11.75 -9.83 6.04
N PHE A 56 11.94 -11.08 6.49
CA PHE A 56 13.16 -11.55 7.13
C PHE A 56 14.20 -12.07 6.13
N ASP A 57 13.82 -12.37 4.89
CA ASP A 57 14.74 -12.78 3.82
C ASP A 57 15.46 -11.57 3.21
N ARG A 58 16.18 -10.82 4.05
CA ARG A 58 16.81 -9.55 3.66
C ARG A 58 17.89 -9.75 2.61
N GLU A 59 18.61 -10.87 2.66
CA GLU A 59 19.67 -11.17 1.69
C GLU A 59 19.11 -11.25 0.27
N ASN A 60 18.01 -12.00 0.07
CA ASN A 60 17.36 -12.09 -1.22
C ASN A 60 16.63 -10.79 -1.57
N ASN A 61 15.82 -10.24 -0.65
CA ASN A 61 14.99 -9.07 -0.90
C ASN A 61 15.80 -7.81 -1.26
N TYR A 62 17.04 -7.68 -0.79
CA TYR A 62 17.87 -6.48 -1.01
C TYR A 62 19.00 -6.73 -2.04
N LYS A 63 19.01 -7.90 -2.71
CA LYS A 63 20.08 -8.33 -3.60
C LYS A 63 20.29 -7.43 -4.82
N ASN A 64 19.20 -6.96 -5.43
CA ASN A 64 19.20 -6.08 -6.61
C ASN A 64 17.83 -5.39 -6.75
N LYS A 65 17.70 -4.45 -7.70
CA LYS A 65 16.44 -3.73 -7.97
C LYS A 65 15.24 -4.67 -8.15
N ALA A 66 15.35 -5.72 -8.96
CA ALA A 66 14.22 -6.60 -9.28
C ALA A 66 13.71 -7.33 -8.04
N ASN A 67 14.60 -7.93 -7.26
CA ASN A 67 14.27 -8.55 -5.98
C ASN A 67 13.65 -7.56 -4.99
N TYR A 68 14.18 -6.34 -4.95
CA TYR A 68 13.66 -5.32 -4.05
C TYR A 68 12.26 -4.87 -4.42
N VAL A 69 11.99 -4.60 -5.70
CA VAL A 69 10.65 -4.25 -6.20
C VAL A 69 9.67 -5.39 -5.93
N GLU A 70 10.05 -6.63 -6.23
CA GLU A 70 9.17 -7.80 -5.98
C GLU A 70 8.89 -7.98 -4.49
N SER A 71 9.87 -7.75 -3.60
CA SER A 71 9.64 -7.82 -2.15
C SER A 71 8.61 -6.78 -1.67
N LYS A 72 8.56 -5.59 -2.29
CA LYS A 72 7.58 -4.55 -1.95
C LYS A 72 6.19 -4.89 -2.47
N LYS A 73 6.11 -5.46 -3.67
CA LYS A 73 4.87 -5.97 -4.23
C LYS A 73 4.30 -7.09 -3.35
N LEU A 74 5.11 -8.10 -3.01
CA LEU A 74 4.71 -9.19 -2.11
C LEU A 74 4.27 -8.66 -0.74
N PHE A 75 4.96 -7.65 -0.21
CA PHE A 75 4.56 -6.98 1.02
C PHE A 75 3.16 -6.37 0.89
N ALA A 76 2.89 -5.60 -0.16
CA ALA A 76 1.57 -5.01 -0.39
C ALA A 76 0.47 -6.08 -0.56
N GLU A 77 0.75 -7.15 -1.31
CA GLU A 77 -0.17 -8.27 -1.54
C GLU A 77 -0.52 -9.01 -0.24
N SER A 78 0.47 -9.23 0.61
CA SER A 78 0.32 -10.05 1.82
C SER A 78 -0.22 -9.26 3.00
N VAL A 79 0.29 -8.04 3.21
CA VAL A 79 -0.01 -7.25 4.41
C VAL A 79 -1.40 -6.62 4.33
N ALA A 80 -1.86 -6.19 3.16
CA ALA A 80 -3.16 -5.53 3.02
C ALA A 80 -4.35 -6.37 3.55
N PRO A 81 -4.55 -7.63 3.13
CA PRO A 81 -5.65 -8.44 3.65
C PRO A 81 -5.49 -8.76 5.15
N ILE A 82 -4.26 -9.04 5.60
CA ILE A 82 -4.00 -9.38 7.00
C ILE A 82 -4.30 -8.18 7.91
N MET A 83 -3.88 -6.98 7.52
CA MET A 83 -4.11 -5.77 8.32
C MET A 83 -5.56 -5.31 8.27
N ARG A 84 -6.25 -5.51 7.14
CA ARG A 84 -7.71 -5.32 7.03
C ARG A 84 -8.44 -6.16 8.09
N GLU A 85 -8.12 -7.45 8.18
CA GLU A 85 -8.69 -8.36 9.18
C GLU A 85 -8.27 -7.97 10.62
N HIS A 86 -6.99 -7.67 10.82
CA HIS A 86 -6.43 -7.33 12.13
C HIS A 86 -7.12 -6.11 12.76
N TYR A 87 -7.32 -5.05 11.97
CA TYR A 87 -8.02 -3.84 12.41
C TYR A 87 -9.54 -3.93 12.29
N ARG A 88 -10.07 -5.08 11.82
CA ARG A 88 -11.49 -5.26 11.52
C ARG A 88 -12.02 -4.12 10.66
N ALA A 89 -11.23 -3.65 9.70
CA ALA A 89 -11.61 -2.61 8.76
C ALA A 89 -12.38 -3.23 7.58
N ASP A 90 -13.14 -2.42 6.86
CA ASP A 90 -13.79 -2.90 5.64
C ASP A 90 -12.75 -2.98 4.53
N TRP A 91 -11.91 -1.94 4.42
CA TRP A 91 -10.82 -1.82 3.46
C TRP A 91 -9.47 -1.58 4.14
N CYS A 92 -8.37 -1.95 3.50
CA CYS A 92 -7.02 -1.58 3.92
C CYS A 92 -6.16 -1.17 2.73
N VAL A 93 -5.45 -0.06 2.87
CA VAL A 93 -4.41 0.40 1.94
C VAL A 93 -3.04 0.14 2.55
N VAL A 94 -2.12 -0.45 1.80
CA VAL A 94 -0.73 -0.68 2.19
C VAL A 94 0.20 -0.05 1.18
N GLU A 95 1.23 0.65 1.63
CA GLU A 95 2.30 1.19 0.80
C GLU A 95 3.67 0.66 1.29
N SER A 96 4.54 0.30 0.34
CA SER A 96 5.94 0.03 0.64
C SER A 96 6.83 0.39 -0.53
N GLY A 97 7.84 1.21 -0.29
CA GLY A 97 8.71 1.70 -1.34
C GLY A 97 9.94 2.43 -0.83
N THR A 98 10.55 3.22 -1.71
CA THR A 98 11.59 4.18 -1.38
C THR A 98 11.30 5.49 -2.08
N SER A 99 11.30 6.59 -1.34
CA SER A 99 11.02 7.93 -1.87
C SER A 99 12.29 8.73 -2.19
N GLY A 100 13.49 8.19 -1.98
CA GLY A 100 14.75 8.95 -2.12
C GLY A 100 15.02 9.86 -0.92
N PRO A 101 15.94 10.84 -0.98
CA PRO A 101 16.81 11.11 -2.13
C PRO A 101 17.96 10.10 -2.25
N THR A 102 18.21 9.30 -1.21
CA THR A 102 19.23 8.25 -1.20
C THR A 102 18.60 6.89 -1.48
N PHE A 103 19.27 6.09 -2.31
CA PHE A 103 18.84 4.74 -2.66
C PHE A 103 19.95 3.75 -2.34
N TYR A 104 19.65 2.79 -1.47
CA TYR A 104 20.65 1.86 -0.92
C TYR A 104 20.80 0.58 -1.75
N ILE A 105 19.89 0.34 -2.69
CA ILE A 105 19.84 -0.90 -3.47
C ILE A 105 20.49 -0.64 -4.83
N PRO A 106 21.47 -1.45 -5.26
CA PRO A 106 22.04 -1.34 -6.59
C PRO A 106 20.97 -1.38 -7.69
N GLY A 107 21.02 -0.39 -8.59
CA GLY A 107 20.08 -0.23 -9.71
C GLY A 107 18.79 0.53 -9.38
N VAL A 108 18.50 0.84 -8.11
CA VAL A 108 17.40 1.74 -7.75
C VAL A 108 17.91 3.17 -7.81
N GLU A 109 17.45 3.94 -8.78
CA GLU A 109 17.94 5.30 -9.04
C GLU A 109 16.88 6.37 -8.79
N THR A 110 15.60 5.99 -8.73
CA THR A 110 14.48 6.92 -8.52
C THR A 110 13.46 6.33 -7.55
N GLY A 111 12.52 7.17 -7.10
CA GLY A 111 11.49 6.73 -6.18
C GLY A 111 10.56 5.71 -6.81
N PHE A 112 10.25 4.66 -6.07
CA PHE A 112 9.23 3.69 -6.46
C PHE A 112 8.43 3.25 -5.23
N THR A 113 7.23 2.76 -5.46
CA THR A 113 6.42 2.12 -4.43
C THR A 113 5.55 1.00 -4.99
N ALA A 114 5.22 0.04 -4.13
CA ALA A 114 4.10 -0.85 -4.30
C ALA A 114 2.96 -0.43 -3.36
N VAL A 115 1.76 -0.28 -3.91
CA VAL A 115 0.53 -0.01 -3.18
C VAL A 115 -0.42 -1.19 -3.32
N GLY A 116 -1.00 -1.64 -2.21
CA GLY A 116 -2.03 -2.67 -2.17
C GLY A 116 -3.32 -2.17 -1.52
N VAL A 117 -4.47 -2.58 -2.06
CA VAL A 117 -5.80 -2.29 -1.51
C VAL A 117 -6.53 -3.62 -1.32
N ALA A 118 -6.84 -3.96 -0.08
CA ALA A 118 -7.65 -5.12 0.27
C ALA A 118 -9.06 -4.69 0.70
N GLY A 119 -10.07 -5.41 0.22
CA GLY A 119 -11.48 -5.18 0.57
C GLY A 119 -12.15 -6.42 1.19
N PRO A 120 -13.44 -6.34 1.53
CA PRO A 120 -14.20 -7.52 1.92
C PRO A 120 -14.36 -8.48 0.72
N PRO A 121 -14.71 -9.76 0.95
CA PRO A 121 -15.06 -10.67 -0.13
C PRO A 121 -16.15 -10.08 -1.02
N HIS A 122 -15.98 -10.21 -2.34
CA HIS A 122 -16.91 -9.65 -3.30
C HIS A 122 -18.31 -10.29 -3.15
N PRO A 123 -19.40 -9.51 -2.98
CA PRO A 123 -20.72 -10.06 -2.63
C PRO A 123 -21.26 -11.09 -3.63
N ARG A 124 -21.01 -10.90 -4.94
CA ARG A 124 -21.43 -11.86 -5.97
C ARG A 124 -20.58 -13.12 -6.07
N THR A 125 -19.26 -13.02 -5.92
CA THR A 125 -18.34 -14.12 -6.25
C THR A 125 -17.76 -14.80 -5.02
N GLY A 126 -17.90 -14.19 -3.83
CA GLY A 126 -17.27 -14.61 -2.59
C GLY A 126 -15.73 -14.51 -2.61
N LYS A 127 -15.13 -14.02 -3.70
CA LYS A 127 -13.67 -13.97 -3.85
C LYS A 127 -13.08 -12.81 -3.04
N PRO A 128 -11.88 -12.97 -2.45
CA PRO A 128 -11.15 -11.85 -1.84
C PRO A 128 -10.93 -10.72 -2.84
N VAL A 129 -11.04 -9.48 -2.36
CA VAL A 129 -10.70 -8.28 -3.14
C VAL A 129 -9.30 -7.85 -2.76
N LEU A 130 -8.40 -7.87 -3.72
CA LEU A 130 -7.03 -7.39 -3.59
C LEU A 130 -6.60 -6.76 -4.92
N ALA A 131 -6.25 -5.48 -4.89
CA ALA A 131 -5.66 -4.77 -6.02
C ALA A 131 -4.26 -4.30 -5.62
N VAL A 132 -3.27 -4.46 -6.50
CA VAL A 132 -1.89 -4.03 -6.26
C VAL A 132 -1.35 -3.28 -7.47
N ARG A 133 -0.65 -2.18 -7.22
CA ARG A 133 -0.04 -1.34 -8.24
C ARG A 133 1.38 -0.98 -7.83
N VAL A 134 2.33 -1.17 -8.73
CA VAL A 134 3.73 -0.76 -8.54
C VAL A 134 4.00 0.39 -9.50
N ILE A 135 4.60 1.47 -9.00
CA ILE A 135 4.98 2.63 -9.80
C ILE A 135 6.43 3.03 -9.55
N GLU A 136 7.09 3.57 -10.58
CA GLU A 136 8.37 4.28 -10.50
C GLU A 136 8.14 5.72 -10.99
N THR A 137 8.71 6.69 -10.29
CA THR A 137 8.37 8.13 -10.43
C THR A 137 9.35 8.89 -11.31
N SER A 138 10.45 8.23 -11.71
CA SER A 138 11.56 8.84 -12.46
C SER A 138 12.15 10.09 -11.79
N SER A 139 11.92 10.27 -10.48
CA SER A 139 12.40 11.41 -9.70
C SER A 139 13.19 10.95 -8.48
N THR A 140 14.23 11.72 -8.13
CA THR A 140 14.98 11.56 -6.88
C THR A 140 14.45 12.48 -5.78
N ASP A 141 13.55 13.41 -6.12
CA ASP A 141 12.95 14.33 -5.17
C ASP A 141 11.90 13.63 -4.31
N ARG A 142 12.14 13.64 -3.00
CA ARG A 142 11.31 12.93 -2.03
C ARG A 142 9.87 13.40 -2.01
N VAL A 143 9.64 14.71 -2.04
CA VAL A 143 8.30 15.29 -1.92
C VAL A 143 7.48 14.95 -3.15
N THR A 144 8.07 15.06 -4.35
CA THR A 144 7.47 14.66 -5.63
C THR A 144 7.09 13.18 -5.60
N ASN A 145 8.00 12.32 -5.14
CA ASN A 145 7.75 10.87 -5.08
C ASN A 145 6.60 10.55 -4.14
N MET A 146 6.59 11.13 -2.94
CA MET A 146 5.53 10.91 -1.98
C MET A 146 4.16 11.39 -2.48
N ALA A 147 4.09 12.55 -3.15
CA ALA A 147 2.86 13.03 -3.75
C ALA A 147 2.32 12.06 -4.83
N ALA A 148 3.23 11.51 -5.65
CA ALA A 148 2.88 10.50 -6.66
C ALA A 148 2.40 9.18 -6.01
N PHE A 149 3.03 8.76 -4.91
CA PHE A 149 2.64 7.56 -4.16
C PHE A 149 1.23 7.74 -3.56
N THR A 150 0.97 8.86 -2.91
CA THR A 150 -0.36 9.20 -2.36
C THR A 150 -1.41 9.26 -3.45
N THR A 151 -1.12 9.91 -4.58
CA THR A 151 -2.02 9.95 -5.75
C THR A 151 -2.37 8.54 -6.20
N THR A 152 -1.36 7.68 -6.35
CA THR A 152 -1.52 6.29 -6.78
C THR A 152 -2.37 5.48 -5.82
N ALA A 153 -2.19 5.68 -4.51
CA ALA A 153 -2.96 4.98 -3.49
C ALA A 153 -4.43 5.41 -3.47
N LEU A 154 -4.70 6.71 -3.59
CA LEU A 154 -6.06 7.24 -3.64
C LEU A 154 -6.80 6.77 -4.91
N ASP A 155 -6.12 6.81 -6.06
CA ASP A 155 -6.69 6.34 -7.33
C ASP A 155 -6.97 4.83 -7.26
N LEU A 156 -6.00 4.01 -6.80
CA LEU A 156 -6.19 2.56 -6.66
C LEU A 156 -7.34 2.23 -5.71
N LEU A 157 -7.46 2.93 -4.57
CA LEU A 157 -8.55 2.73 -3.63
C LEU A 157 -9.91 3.07 -4.26
N ALA A 158 -10.01 4.22 -4.92
CA ALA A 158 -11.25 4.67 -5.53
C ALA A 158 -11.68 3.76 -6.69
N ASP A 159 -10.75 3.37 -7.57
CA ASP A 159 -10.99 2.44 -8.67
C ASP A 159 -11.50 1.08 -8.12
N THR A 160 -10.84 0.55 -7.09
CA THR A 160 -11.22 -0.74 -6.48
C THR A 160 -12.61 -0.67 -5.81
N LEU A 161 -12.93 0.45 -5.13
CA LEU A 161 -14.25 0.68 -4.55
C LEU A 161 -15.33 0.75 -5.63
N GLU A 162 -15.07 1.45 -6.73
CA GLU A 162 -16.01 1.56 -7.84
C GLU A 162 -16.25 0.21 -8.51
N ASP A 163 -15.19 -0.54 -8.82
CA ASP A 163 -15.31 -1.88 -9.42
C ASP A 163 -16.10 -2.84 -8.51
N PHE A 164 -15.83 -2.80 -7.20
CA PHE A 164 -16.53 -3.60 -6.20
C PHE A 164 -18.03 -3.28 -6.19
N HIS A 165 -18.40 -2.00 -6.22
CA HIS A 165 -19.79 -1.57 -6.08
C HIS A 165 -20.55 -1.60 -7.42
N ALA A 166 -19.92 -1.29 -8.55
CA ALA A 166 -20.50 -1.45 -9.88
C ALA A 166 -20.88 -2.91 -10.15
N SER A 167 -20.10 -3.82 -9.60
CA SER A 167 -20.35 -5.25 -9.61
C SER A 167 -21.36 -5.74 -8.57
N THR A 168 -22.05 -4.86 -7.84
CA THR A 168 -23.10 -5.24 -6.87
C THR A 168 -24.49 -4.75 -7.24
N LEU A 169 -24.59 -3.94 -8.29
CA LEU A 169 -25.83 -3.55 -8.96
C LEU A 169 -26.23 -4.62 -9.98
#